data_AF-A0A1V2IP08-F1
#
_entry.id   AF-A0A1V2IP08-F1
#
_cell.length_a   1.000
_cell.length_b   1.000
_cell.length_c   1.000
_cell.angle_alpha   90.00
_cell.angle_beta   90.00
_cell.angle_gamma   90.00
#
_symmetry.space_group_name_H-M   'P 1'
#
loop_
_entity.id
_entity.type
_entity.pdbx_description
1 polymer ?
#
loop_
_entity_poly.entity_id
_entity_poly.type
_entity_poly.pdbx_seq_one_letter_code
_entity_poly.pdbx_strand_id
1 'polypeptide(L)'
;MRGVTLDCADPQTLAGFYGALTGMRELFSTDEFVALTDDSGCDLGFQRVDGYRAPQWPGQDVPQQFHLDFRADDLDAMEELALELGAAKP
;
A
#
# COMPACT_ATOMS: atom_id res chain seq x y z
N MET A 1 -0.78 18.22 5.17
CA MET A 1 -0.30 17.01 4.48
C MET A 1 -1.38 16.58 3.50
N ARG A 2 -1.03 16.20 2.27
CA ARG A 2 -2.00 15.84 1.20
C ARG A 2 -2.13 14.32 1.00
N GLY A 3 -1.10 13.57 1.39
CA GLY A 3 -1.05 12.13 1.20
C GLY A 3 0.30 11.55 1.62
N VAL A 4 0.43 10.24 1.50
CA VAL A 4 1.68 9.48 1.66
C VAL A 4 2.02 8.84 0.31
N THR A 5 3.29 8.72 -0.03
CA THR A 5 3.73 7.99 -1.22
C THR A 5 4.73 6.92 -0.83
N LEU A 6 4.51 5.71 -1.33
CA LEU A 6 5.37 4.56 -1.11
C LEU A 6 6.18 4.28 -2.39
N ASP A 7 7.49 4.15 -2.25
CA ASP A 7 8.34 3.61 -3.30
C ASP A 7 8.08 2.11 -3.45
N CYS A 8 8.02 1.64 -4.71
CA CYS A 8 7.76 0.24 -5.02
C CYS A 8 8.36 -0.15 -6.38
N ALA A 9 8.43 -1.46 -6.64
CA ALA A 9 8.86 -1.97 -7.94
C ALA A 9 7.75 -1.88 -9.00
N ASP A 10 6.48 -1.93 -8.58
CA ASP A 10 5.30 -1.96 -9.46
C ASP A 10 4.13 -1.18 -8.81
N PRO A 11 3.88 0.07 -9.27
CA PRO A 11 2.79 0.89 -8.77
C PRO A 11 1.40 0.30 -8.95
N GLN A 12 1.13 -0.36 -10.09
CA GLN A 12 -0.18 -0.92 -10.40
C GLN A 12 -0.51 -2.08 -9.48
N THR A 13 0.46 -2.97 -9.27
CA THR A 13 0.28 -4.12 -8.36
C THR A 13 0.03 -3.66 -6.93
N LEU A 14 0.85 -2.71 -6.42
CA LEU A 14 0.71 -2.25 -5.04
C LEU A 14 -0.57 -1.42 -4.83
N ALA A 15 -0.93 -0.58 -5.80
CA ALA A 15 -2.20 0.14 -5.78
C ALA A 15 -3.40 -0.81 -5.85
N GLY A 16 -3.35 -1.86 -6.67
CA GLY A 16 -4.40 -2.87 -6.74
C GLY A 16 -4.64 -3.54 -5.38
N PHE A 17 -3.56 -3.92 -4.68
CA PHE A 17 -3.65 -4.47 -3.33
C PHE A 17 -4.33 -3.51 -2.36
N TYR A 18 -3.83 -2.27 -2.24
CA TYR A 18 -4.39 -1.31 -1.28
C TYR A 18 -5.79 -0.84 -1.65
N GLY A 19 -6.09 -0.66 -2.94
CA GLY A 19 -7.43 -0.32 -3.42
C GLY A 19 -8.45 -1.40 -3.07
N ALA A 20 -8.10 -2.68 -3.26
CA ALA A 20 -8.95 -3.80 -2.87
C ALA A 20 -9.11 -3.92 -1.34
N LEU A 21 -8.03 -3.72 -0.58
CA LEU A 21 -8.04 -3.82 0.89
C LEU A 21 -8.84 -2.69 1.55
N THR A 22 -8.78 -1.48 1.00
CA THR A 22 -9.34 -0.27 1.64
C THR A 22 -10.62 0.24 0.99
N GLY A 23 -10.92 -0.21 -0.23
CA GLY A 23 -11.97 0.38 -1.07
C GLY A 23 -11.61 1.73 -1.69
N MET A 24 -10.40 2.25 -1.46
CA MET A 24 -9.94 3.49 -2.12
C MET A 24 -9.91 3.29 -3.63
N ARG A 25 -10.35 4.31 -4.36
CA ARG A 25 -10.46 4.28 -5.82
C ARG A 25 -9.27 4.99 -6.47
N GLU A 26 -8.93 4.58 -7.69
CA GLU A 26 -7.89 5.24 -8.46
C GLU A 26 -8.25 6.70 -8.73
N LEU A 27 -7.34 7.61 -8.35
CA LEU A 27 -7.41 9.04 -8.63
C LEU A 27 -6.61 9.39 -9.89
N PHE A 28 -5.46 8.73 -10.07
CA PHE A 28 -4.52 8.99 -11.15
C PHE A 28 -3.64 7.76 -11.38
N SER A 29 -3.29 7.47 -12.63
CA SER A 29 -2.48 6.31 -12.98
C SER A 29 -1.65 6.52 -14.23
N THR A 30 -0.39 6.12 -14.14
CA THR A 30 0.61 6.02 -15.21
C THR A 30 1.48 4.80 -14.95
N ASP A 31 2.32 4.43 -15.92
CA ASP A 31 3.30 3.35 -15.76
C ASP A 31 4.27 3.57 -14.58
N GLU A 32 4.53 4.83 -14.22
CA GLU A 32 5.51 5.22 -13.19
C GLU A 32 4.87 5.52 -11.83
N PHE A 33 3.57 5.81 -11.79
CA PHE A 33 2.92 6.27 -10.56
C PHE A 33 1.42 6.01 -10.56
N VAL A 34 0.90 5.54 -9.42
CA VAL A 34 -0.54 5.40 -9.18
C VAL A 34 -0.90 6.10 -7.87
N ALA A 35 -2.02 6.82 -7.84
CA ALA A 35 -2.58 7.37 -6.62
C ALA A 35 -4.02 6.88 -6.41
N LEU A 36 -4.32 6.54 -5.17
CA LEU A 36 -5.65 6.19 -4.69
C LEU A 36 -6.19 7.29 -3.77
N THR A 37 -7.51 7.43 -3.76
CA THR A 37 -8.22 8.37 -2.90
C THR A 37 -9.55 7.79 -2.44
N ASP A 38 -10.01 8.26 -1.29
CA ASP A 38 -11.38 8.11 -0.78
C ASP A 38 -12.08 9.47 -0.64
N ASP A 39 -11.51 10.53 -1.23
CA ASP A 39 -11.96 11.91 -1.10
C ASP A 39 -11.93 12.46 0.35
N SER A 40 -11.26 11.78 1.29
CA SER A 40 -11.12 12.22 2.70
C SER A 40 -10.04 13.28 2.93
N GLY A 41 -9.20 13.53 1.91
CA GLY A 41 -8.11 14.51 1.96
C GLY A 41 -6.73 13.92 2.25
N CYS A 42 -6.59 12.60 2.33
CA CYS A 42 -5.31 11.90 2.38
C CYS A 42 -5.21 10.86 1.26
N ASP A 43 -4.48 11.19 0.19
CA ASP A 43 -4.27 10.27 -0.93
C ASP A 43 -3.13 9.28 -0.61
N LEU A 44 -3.23 8.05 -1.14
CA LEU A 44 -2.16 7.06 -1.07
C LEU A 44 -1.51 6.89 -2.45
N GLY A 45 -0.24 7.27 -2.57
CA GLY A 45 0.54 7.19 -3.80
C GLY A 45 1.52 6.02 -3.81
N PHE A 46 1.81 5.52 -5.00
CA PHE A 46 2.75 4.43 -5.25
C PHE A 46 3.65 4.83 -6.41
N GLN A 47 4.96 4.95 -6.15
CA GLN A 47 5.93 5.43 -7.11
C GLN A 47 6.89 4.30 -7.52
N ARG A 48 7.12 4.16 -8.83
CA ARG A 48 8.12 3.22 -9.34
C ARG A 48 9.52 3.73 -8.98
N VAL A 49 10.35 2.83 -8.48
CA VAL A 49 11.79 3.07 -8.28
C VAL A 49 12.58 1.92 -8.89
N ASP A 50 13.47 2.25 -9.83
CA ASP A 50 14.37 1.28 -10.44
C ASP A 50 15.30 0.67 -9.39
N GLY A 51 15.38 -0.66 -9.37
CA GLY A 51 16.18 -1.39 -8.38
C GLY A 51 15.61 -1.32 -6.96
N TYR A 52 14.30 -1.08 -6.81
CA TYR A 52 13.62 -1.10 -5.51
C TYR A 52 13.94 -2.36 -4.69
N ARG A 53 14.30 -2.16 -3.42
CA ARG A 53 14.56 -3.22 -2.45
C ARG A 53 13.47 -3.16 -1.38
N ALA A 54 12.57 -4.13 -1.39
CA ALA A 54 11.47 -4.19 -0.43
C ALA A 54 12.01 -4.27 1.02
N PRO A 55 11.40 -3.53 1.97
CA PRO A 55 11.71 -3.69 3.38
C PRO A 55 11.33 -5.08 3.85
N GLN A 56 12.13 -5.60 4.78
CA GLN A 56 11.92 -6.88 5.43
C GLN A 56 11.61 -6.62 6.89
N TRP A 57 10.48 -7.14 7.35
CA TRP A 57 10.08 -7.12 8.75
C TRP A 57 9.88 -8.57 9.20
N PRO A 58 10.31 -8.96 10.42
CA PRO A 58 10.89 -8.15 11.49
C PRO A 58 12.41 -7.91 11.40
N GLY A 59 13.05 -8.38 10.32
CA GLY A 59 14.49 -8.20 10.07
C GLY A 59 14.94 -6.72 10.04
N GLN A 60 16.26 -6.49 10.14
CA GLN A 60 16.83 -5.13 10.23
C GLN A 60 17.86 -4.82 9.12
N ASP A 61 18.15 -5.75 8.20
CA ASP A 61 19.10 -5.52 7.10
C ASP A 61 18.53 -4.55 6.04
N VAL A 62 17.23 -4.63 5.78
CA VAL A 62 16.44 -3.63 5.05
C VAL A 62 15.21 -3.36 5.90
N PRO A 63 15.32 -2.51 6.94
CA PRO A 63 14.30 -2.43 7.98
C PRO A 63 12.99 -1.82 7.47
N GLN A 64 11.93 -2.01 8.24
CA GLN A 64 10.67 -1.31 8.05
C GLN A 64 10.88 0.20 7.93
N GLN A 65 10.25 0.82 6.93
CA GLN A 65 10.43 2.25 6.63
C GLN A 65 9.25 3.11 7.09
N PHE A 66 8.04 2.55 7.12
CA PHE A 66 6.80 3.26 7.46
C PHE A 66 5.77 2.30 8.06
N HIS A 67 4.76 2.87 8.73
CA HIS A 67 3.54 2.18 9.14
C HIS A 67 2.37 2.83 8.42
N LEU A 68 1.46 2.00 7.90
CA LEU A 68 0.15 2.42 7.44
C LEU A 68 -0.88 1.72 8.30
N ASP A 69 -1.57 2.49 9.14
CA ASP A 69 -2.57 1.99 10.06
C ASP A 69 -3.96 2.28 9.51
N PHE A 70 -4.74 1.23 9.26
CA PHE A 70 -6.11 1.32 8.78
C PHE A 70 -7.08 0.96 9.90
N ARG A 71 -8.22 1.65 9.93
CA ARG A 71 -9.31 1.30 10.84
C ARG A 71 -10.12 0.16 10.23
N ALA A 72 -10.29 -0.91 11.00
CA ALA A 72 -11.17 -2.02 10.68
C ALA A 72 -12.36 -2.03 11.64
N ASP A 73 -13.56 -2.32 11.12
CA ASP A 73 -14.74 -2.60 11.96
C ASP A 73 -14.67 -4.04 12.51
N ASP A 74 -14.15 -4.98 11.73
CA ASP A 74 -13.82 -6.35 12.11
C ASP A 74 -12.37 -6.65 11.69
N LEU A 75 -11.50 -6.83 12.69
CA LEU A 75 -10.07 -7.04 12.46
C LEU A 75 -9.78 -8.41 11.86
N ASP A 76 -10.51 -9.45 12.27
CA ASP A 76 -10.28 -10.82 11.80
C ASP A 76 -10.68 -10.95 10.33
N ALA A 77 -11.82 -10.37 9.95
CA ALA A 77 -12.26 -10.34 8.56
C ALA A 77 -11.31 -9.53 7.66
N MET A 78 -10.77 -8.42 8.15
CA MET A 78 -9.83 -7.60 7.37
C MET A 78 -8.46 -8.27 7.25
N GLU A 79 -8.02 -9.03 8.26
CA GLU A 79 -6.81 -9.85 8.17
C GLU A 79 -6.98 -10.96 7.12
N GLU A 80 -8.10 -11.68 7.13
CA GLU A 80 -8.40 -12.73 6.14
C GLU A 80 -8.36 -12.17 4.71
N LEU A 81 -9.05 -11.03 4.48
CA LEU A 81 -9.01 -10.34 3.19
C LEU A 81 -7.59 -9.94 2.78
N ALA A 82 -6.80 -9.38 3.70
CA ALA A 82 -5.43 -8.96 3.39
C ALA A 82 -4.58 -10.15 2.94
N LEU A 83 -4.72 -11.30 3.61
CA LEU A 83 -4.00 -12.53 3.23
C LEU A 83 -4.46 -13.08 1.88
N GLU A 84 -5.77 -13.06 1.59
CA GLU A 84 -6.30 -13.46 0.27
C GLU A 84 -5.77 -12.59 -0.87
N LEU A 85 -5.59 -11.29 -0.61
CA LEU A 85 -5.01 -10.34 -1.57
C LEU A 85 -3.47 -10.45 -1.71
N GLY A 86 -2.82 -11.30 -0.90
CA GLY A 86 -1.39 -11.58 -0.99
C GLY A 86 -0.51 -10.91 0.07
N ALA A 87 -1.08 -10.38 1.17
CA ALA A 87 -0.30 -9.98 2.32
C ALA A 87 0.40 -11.19 2.97
N ALA A 88 1.51 -10.94 3.66
CA ALA A 88 2.23 -11.96 4.40
C ALA A 88 2.25 -11.63 5.90
N LYS A 89 2.20 -12.67 6.73
CA LYS A 89 2.55 -12.56 8.15
C LYS A 89 4.09 -12.65 8.29
N PRO A 90 4.68 -11.94 9.27
CA PRO A 90 6.09 -12.04 9.61
C PRO A 90 6.50 -13.45 10.05
#